data_AF-A0A957WJD3-F1
#
_entry.id   AF-A0A957WJD3-F1
#
_cell.length_a   1.000
_cell.length_b   1.000
_cell.length_c   1.000
_cell.angle_alpha   90.00
_cell.angle_beta   90.00
_cell.angle_gamma   90.00
#
_symmetry.space_group_name_H-M   'P 1'
#
loop_
_entity.id
_entity.type
_entity.pdbx_description
1 polymer ?
#
loop_
_entity_poly.entity_id
_entity_poly.type
_entity_poly.pdbx_seq_one_letter_code
_entity_poly.pdbx_strand_id
1 'polypeptide(L)'
;MTQDPFGQTFIFRLSSARSWLSLGSGWAAVAGALAAGMPGLTWTHLLQVIGLWLLVDPVLGTLWDLAVQQGLWRRVTQAALPQPADRGFFLPYAQPDSPAGQLVMLVRRYQVWWQAYYWPEFGGQVVTFGVGLLLGLTIGLVLNLSIFWLVVISISLTLWAGQKADRLSAHGGGRLSSIVQLLLPWLMGATLWSPLSLFPLVLALCFWISYLGGLR
;
A
#
# COMPACT_ATOMS: atom_id res chain seq x y z
N MET A 1 20.50 33.54 -2.17
CA MET A 1 20.01 32.15 -2.29
C MET A 1 21.23 31.24 -2.30
N THR A 2 21.58 30.71 -1.14
CA THR A 2 22.72 29.81 -0.93
C THR A 2 22.28 28.39 -1.31
N GLN A 3 22.87 27.83 -2.37
CA GLN A 3 22.70 26.43 -2.74
C GLN A 3 23.48 25.58 -1.75
N ASP A 4 22.79 24.74 -0.97
CA ASP A 4 23.45 23.74 -0.14
C ASP A 4 24.10 22.66 -1.04
N PRO A 5 25.41 22.43 -0.94
CA PRO A 5 26.16 21.50 -1.82
C PRO A 5 26.13 20.04 -1.35
N PHE A 6 25.42 19.73 -0.26
CA PHE A 6 25.39 18.38 0.31
C PHE A 6 24.07 17.68 -0.03
N GLY A 7 24.22 16.47 -0.59
CA GLY A 7 23.19 15.75 -1.33
C GLY A 7 21.87 15.56 -0.59
N GLN A 8 20.81 15.39 -1.38
CA GLN A 8 19.44 15.12 -0.92
C GLN A 8 19.45 14.01 0.14
N THR A 9 19.32 14.40 1.41
CA THR A 9 19.13 13.45 2.50
C THR A 9 17.70 12.94 2.43
N PHE A 10 17.53 11.71 1.93
CA PHE A 10 16.26 11.01 1.96
C PHE A 10 15.96 10.59 3.40
N ILE A 11 15.19 11.42 4.12
CA ILE A 11 14.72 11.10 5.46
C ILE A 11 13.51 10.17 5.31
N PHE A 12 13.75 8.86 5.48
CA PHE A 12 12.68 7.89 5.66
C PHE A 12 12.05 8.09 7.05
N ARG A 13 10.96 8.86 7.11
CA ARG A 13 10.14 8.89 8.33
C ARG A 13 9.24 7.66 8.35
N LEU A 14 9.71 6.61 9.01
CA LEU A 14 8.84 5.57 9.54
C LEU A 14 8.04 6.18 10.70
N SER A 15 6.95 6.87 10.37
CA SER A 15 5.98 7.30 11.36
C SER A 15 5.17 6.06 11.76
N SER A 16 5.23 5.67 13.03
CA SER A 16 4.18 4.83 13.60
C SER A 16 2.91 5.68 13.61
N ALA A 17 2.16 5.66 12.50
CA ALA A 17 0.97 6.48 12.33
C ALA A 17 -0.13 6.17 13.36
N ARG A 18 0.04 5.12 14.18
CA ARG A 18 -0.81 4.78 15.32
C ARG A 18 0.02 4.52 16.57
N SER A 19 -0.58 4.78 17.74
CA SER A 19 0.03 4.39 19.01
C SER A 19 0.27 2.89 19.02
N TRP A 20 1.43 2.44 19.52
CA TRP A 20 1.80 1.01 19.55
C TRP A 20 0.81 0.13 20.33
N LEU A 21 -0.06 0.76 21.13
CA LEU A 21 -1.14 0.17 21.93
C LEU A 21 -2.53 0.25 21.27
N SER A 22 -2.66 0.95 20.14
CA SER A 22 -3.85 0.80 19.30
C SER A 22 -3.94 -0.67 18.91
N LEU A 23 -5.11 -1.30 19.15
CA LEU A 23 -5.47 -2.60 18.56
C LEU A 23 -5.49 -2.46 17.03
N GLY A 24 -4.30 -2.45 16.46
CA GLY A 24 -4.04 -2.23 15.05
C GLY A 24 -4.03 -3.54 14.28
N SER A 25 -3.66 -3.41 13.01
CA SER A 25 -3.59 -4.52 12.08
C SER A 25 -2.62 -5.61 12.53
N GLY A 26 -1.50 -5.23 13.16
CA GLY A 26 -0.55 -6.20 13.73
C GLY A 26 -1.17 -7.11 14.79
N TRP A 27 -2.01 -6.58 15.68
CA TRP A 27 -2.69 -7.38 16.72
C TRP A 27 -3.74 -8.33 16.13
N ALA A 28 -4.44 -7.91 15.08
CA ALA A 28 -5.36 -8.79 14.35
C ALA A 28 -4.62 -9.98 13.74
N ALA A 29 -3.43 -9.76 13.17
CA ALA A 29 -2.58 -10.83 12.64
C ALA A 29 -2.11 -11.79 13.73
N VAL A 30 -1.66 -11.29 14.89
CA VAL A 30 -1.26 -12.13 16.02
C VAL A 30 -2.45 -12.94 16.54
N ALA A 31 -3.63 -12.33 16.66
CA ALA A 31 -4.85 -13.03 17.09
C ALA A 31 -5.25 -14.15 16.12
N GLY A 32 -5.18 -13.88 14.81
CA GLY A 32 -5.43 -14.89 13.78
C GLY A 32 -4.43 -16.03 13.83
N ALA A 33 -3.15 -15.72 14.07
CA ALA A 33 -2.13 -16.74 14.27
C ALA A 33 -2.49 -17.60 15.48
N LEU A 34 -2.66 -17.00 16.67
CA LEU A 34 -3.02 -17.73 17.90
C LEU A 34 -4.27 -18.61 17.72
N ALA A 35 -5.28 -18.13 16.99
CA ALA A 35 -6.49 -18.90 16.68
C ALA A 35 -6.24 -20.14 15.81
N ALA A 36 -5.22 -20.12 14.95
CA ALA A 36 -4.80 -21.28 14.16
C ALA A 36 -4.02 -22.33 14.97
N GLY A 37 -3.75 -22.07 16.26
CA GLY A 37 -3.09 -23.00 17.17
C GLY A 37 -1.58 -22.98 17.02
N MET A 38 -0.92 -22.02 17.68
CA MET A 38 0.54 -21.87 17.64
C MET A 38 1.24 -23.17 18.06
N PRO A 39 2.03 -23.81 17.16
CA PRO A 39 2.68 -25.08 17.45
C PRO A 39 3.91 -24.86 18.34
N GLY A 40 3.68 -24.57 19.62
CA GLY A 40 4.73 -24.32 20.61
C GLY A 40 5.55 -23.05 20.36
N LEU A 41 6.17 -22.54 21.43
CA LEU A 41 6.96 -21.33 21.41
C LEU A 41 8.41 -21.63 21.00
N THR A 42 8.65 -21.89 19.71
CA THR A 42 10.01 -21.97 19.17
C THR A 42 10.49 -20.59 18.72
N TRP A 43 11.81 -20.37 18.74
CA TRP A 43 12.41 -19.12 18.26
C TRP A 43 12.02 -18.81 16.80
N THR A 44 11.96 -19.84 15.95
CA THR A 44 11.54 -19.71 14.55
C THR A 44 10.10 -19.21 14.42
N HIS A 45 9.16 -19.76 15.21
CA HIS A 45 7.77 -19.28 15.21
C HIS A 45 7.66 -17.84 15.70
N LEU A 46 8.48 -17.46 16.69
CA LEU A 46 8.52 -16.09 17.21
C LEU A 46 8.99 -15.11 16.12
N LEU A 47 10.06 -15.45 15.38
CA LEU A 47 10.53 -14.65 14.25
C LEU A 47 9.50 -14.55 13.12
N GLN A 48 8.76 -15.62 12.84
CA GLN A 48 7.67 -15.58 11.84
C GLN A 48 6.54 -14.65 12.27
N VAL A 49 6.13 -14.69 13.55
CA VAL A 49 5.09 -13.79 14.08
C VAL A 49 5.55 -12.34 14.08
N ILE A 50 6.81 -12.07 14.47
CA ILE A 50 7.39 -10.72 14.37
C ILE A 50 7.44 -10.25 12.92
N GLY A 51 7.90 -11.11 12.00
CA GLY A 51 7.95 -10.81 10.57
C GLY A 51 6.57 -10.51 10.00
N LEU A 52 5.55 -11.28 10.39
CA LEU A 52 4.17 -11.04 10.01
C LEU A 52 3.63 -9.73 10.62
N TRP A 53 3.91 -9.47 11.88
CA TRP A 53 3.50 -8.24 12.56
C TRP A 53 4.11 -7.01 11.88
N LEU A 54 5.39 -7.08 11.52
CA LEU A 54 6.11 -6.02 10.79
C LEU A 54 5.62 -5.88 9.34
N LEU A 55 5.26 -6.97 8.68
CA LEU A 55 4.62 -6.91 7.37
C LEU A 55 3.27 -6.20 7.43
N VAL A 56 2.45 -6.53 8.41
CA VAL A 56 1.08 -6.04 8.46
C VAL A 56 1.02 -4.59 8.95
N ASP A 57 1.69 -4.27 10.05
CA ASP A 57 1.43 -3.02 10.75
C ASP A 57 2.20 -1.84 10.13
N PRO A 58 3.55 -1.84 10.10
CA PRO A 58 4.26 -0.75 9.43
C PRO A 58 4.22 -0.87 7.91
N VAL A 59 4.36 -2.03 7.29
CA VAL A 59 4.50 -2.10 5.82
C VAL A 59 3.15 -1.91 5.12
N LEU A 60 2.17 -2.76 5.36
CA LEU A 60 0.85 -2.59 4.73
C LEU A 60 0.14 -1.33 5.25
N GLY A 61 0.32 -0.97 6.53
CA GLY A 61 -0.21 0.27 7.09
C GLY A 61 0.33 1.53 6.41
N THR A 62 1.64 1.61 6.14
CA THR A 62 2.22 2.76 5.41
C THR A 62 1.78 2.80 3.96
N LEU A 63 1.68 1.65 3.28
CA LEU A 63 1.15 1.59 1.92
C LEU A 63 -0.30 2.08 1.87
N TRP A 64 -1.12 1.70 2.84
CA TRP A 64 -2.50 2.19 2.95
C TRP A 64 -2.55 3.69 3.18
N ASP A 65 -1.74 4.20 4.11
CA ASP A 65 -1.69 5.63 4.42
C ASP A 65 -1.28 6.47 3.21
N LEU A 66 -0.21 6.07 2.53
CA LEU A 66 0.30 6.75 1.33
C LEU A 66 -0.72 6.71 0.18
N ALA A 67 -1.31 5.54 -0.08
CA ALA A 67 -2.23 5.38 -1.20
C ALA A 67 -3.60 6.06 -0.97
N VAL A 68 -4.16 5.90 0.24
CA VAL A 68 -5.55 6.28 0.54
C VAL A 68 -5.63 7.63 1.24
N GLN A 69 -4.88 7.84 2.34
CA GLN A 69 -4.99 9.06 3.14
C GLN A 69 -4.25 10.23 2.48
N GLN A 70 -3.02 9.99 2.03
CA GLN A 70 -2.21 11.00 1.35
C GLN A 70 -2.62 11.17 -0.13
N GLY A 71 -3.40 10.23 -0.67
CA GLY A 71 -3.98 10.33 -2.01
C GLY A 71 -2.93 10.33 -3.12
N LEU A 72 -1.82 9.59 -2.93
CA LEU A 72 -0.68 9.54 -3.85
C LEU A 72 -1.10 9.28 -5.30
N TRP A 73 -2.09 8.40 -5.49
CA TRP A 73 -2.62 8.04 -6.81
C TRP A 73 -3.66 9.01 -7.35
N ARG A 74 -4.42 9.69 -6.49
CA ARG A 74 -5.45 10.65 -6.89
C ARG A 74 -4.84 11.83 -7.64
N ARG A 75 -3.68 12.31 -7.21
CA ARG A 75 -2.99 13.42 -7.90
C ARG A 75 -2.48 13.03 -9.27
N VAL A 76 -2.11 11.75 -9.46
CA VAL A 76 -1.67 11.24 -10.77
C VAL A 76 -2.84 11.14 -11.73
N THR A 77 -4.01 10.69 -11.27
CA THR A 77 -5.20 10.56 -12.12
C THR A 77 -5.88 11.89 -12.42
N GLN A 78 -5.73 12.90 -11.55
CA GLN A 78 -6.29 14.24 -11.71
C GLN A 78 -5.28 15.26 -12.28
N ALA A 79 -4.12 14.82 -12.76
CA ALA A 79 -3.07 15.69 -13.25
C ALA A 79 -3.50 16.53 -14.46
N ALA A 80 -3.51 17.85 -14.31
CA ALA A 80 -3.64 18.76 -15.45
C ALA A 80 -2.30 18.82 -16.21
N LEU A 81 -2.24 18.17 -17.36
CA LEU A 81 -1.02 18.10 -18.17
C LEU A 81 -0.70 19.47 -18.80
N PRO A 82 0.57 19.92 -18.75
CA PRO A 82 0.98 21.17 -19.38
C PRO A 82 0.78 21.12 -20.91
N GLN A 83 0.49 22.28 -21.50
CA GLN A 83 0.37 22.40 -22.96
C GLN A 83 1.70 22.07 -23.64
N PRO A 84 1.68 21.41 -24.82
CA PRO A 84 2.89 21.05 -25.53
C PRO A 84 3.61 22.33 -25.96
N ALA A 85 4.92 22.39 -25.77
CA ALA A 85 5.74 23.34 -26.53
C ALA A 85 5.85 22.81 -27.96
N ASP A 86 5.52 23.63 -28.96
CA ASP A 86 5.71 23.32 -30.38
C ASP A 86 7.20 23.08 -30.65
N ARG A 87 7.62 21.82 -30.59
CA ARG A 87 8.94 21.38 -31.02
C ARG A 87 8.74 20.39 -32.14
N GLY A 88 9.25 20.75 -33.32
CA GLY A 88 9.16 19.93 -34.52
C GLY A 88 9.65 18.51 -34.27
N PHE A 89 8.85 17.53 -34.72
CA PHE A 89 9.22 16.12 -34.72
C PHE A 89 10.17 15.85 -35.89
N PHE A 90 11.33 15.27 -35.62
CA PHE A 90 12.35 14.96 -36.65
C PHE A 90 12.13 13.60 -37.34
N LEU A 91 11.12 12.84 -36.96
CA LEU A 91 10.89 11.48 -37.45
C LEU A 91 9.58 11.41 -38.26
N PRO A 92 9.61 10.87 -39.50
CA PRO A 92 8.43 10.81 -40.37
C PRO A 92 7.24 10.05 -39.77
N TYR A 93 7.52 9.05 -38.93
CA TYR A 93 6.48 8.26 -38.23
C TYR A 93 5.99 8.91 -36.93
N ALA A 94 6.57 10.03 -36.52
CA ALA A 94 6.18 10.81 -35.34
C ALA A 94 5.52 12.14 -35.73
N GLN A 95 4.94 12.22 -36.94
CA GLN A 95 4.16 13.38 -37.35
C GLN A 95 3.05 13.65 -36.31
N PRO A 96 2.73 14.93 -36.02
CA PRO A 96 1.82 15.31 -34.94
C PRO A 96 0.41 14.73 -35.09
N ASP A 97 -0.04 14.48 -36.31
CA ASP A 97 -1.35 13.89 -36.61
C ASP A 97 -1.38 12.36 -36.58
N SER A 98 -0.22 11.71 -36.42
CA SER A 98 -0.13 10.26 -36.31
C SER A 98 -0.48 9.77 -34.89
N PRO A 99 -1.04 8.55 -34.73
CA PRO A 99 -1.32 7.98 -33.41
C PRO A 99 -0.05 7.81 -32.57
N ALA A 100 1.08 7.49 -33.23
CA ALA A 100 2.38 7.41 -32.57
C ALA A 100 2.85 8.79 -32.07
N GLY A 101 2.69 9.85 -32.87
CA GLY A 101 3.01 11.23 -32.48
C GLY A 101 2.18 11.71 -31.28
N GLN A 102 0.88 11.40 -31.26
CA GLN A 102 0.00 11.72 -30.12
C GLN A 102 0.44 11.02 -28.84
N LEU A 103 0.76 9.72 -28.91
CA LEU A 103 1.27 8.98 -27.74
C LEU A 103 2.59 9.55 -27.24
N VAL A 104 3.54 9.85 -28.14
CA VAL A 104 4.82 10.47 -27.77
C VAL A 104 4.61 11.83 -27.11
N MET A 105 3.69 12.65 -27.63
CA MET A 105 3.34 13.92 -27.01
C MET A 105 2.76 13.74 -25.60
N LEU A 106 1.85 12.78 -25.41
CA LEU A 106 1.26 12.49 -24.11
C LEU A 106 2.32 12.04 -23.10
N VAL A 107 3.20 11.09 -23.49
CA VAL A 107 4.28 10.61 -22.64
C VAL A 107 5.24 11.74 -22.29
N ARG A 108 5.59 12.61 -23.24
CA ARG A 108 6.48 13.75 -22.98
C ARG A 108 5.85 14.77 -22.04
N ARG A 109 4.57 15.10 -22.22
CA ARG A 109 3.84 16.01 -21.32
C ARG A 109 3.79 15.43 -19.91
N TYR A 110 3.50 14.13 -19.81
CA TYR A 110 3.48 13.43 -18.55
C TYR A 110 4.85 13.42 -17.88
N GLN A 111 5.93 13.17 -18.63
CA GLN A 111 7.30 13.21 -18.11
C GLN A 111 7.69 14.60 -17.59
N VAL A 112 7.39 15.66 -18.35
CA VAL A 112 7.68 17.05 -17.92
C VAL A 112 6.88 17.39 -16.67
N TRP A 113 5.59 17.08 -16.66
CA TRP A 113 4.75 17.28 -15.47
C TRP A 113 5.29 16.51 -14.26
N TRP A 114 5.67 15.25 -14.48
CA TRP A 114 6.20 14.38 -13.44
C TRP A 114 7.49 14.95 -12.83
N GLN A 115 8.43 15.39 -13.67
CA GLN A 115 9.71 15.93 -13.21
C GLN A 115 9.56 17.31 -12.56
N ALA A 116 8.72 18.18 -13.10
CA ALA A 116 8.61 19.56 -12.66
C ALA A 116 7.68 19.76 -11.46
N TYR A 117 6.59 19.00 -11.36
CA TYR A 117 5.55 19.21 -10.34
C TYR A 117 5.41 18.04 -9.38
N TYR A 118 5.36 16.81 -9.89
CA TYR A 118 5.03 15.65 -9.05
C TYR A 118 6.23 15.17 -8.21
N TRP A 119 7.40 14.99 -8.84
CA TRP A 119 8.58 14.42 -8.19
C TRP A 119 9.14 15.27 -7.05
N PRO A 120 9.24 16.61 -7.14
CA PRO A 120 9.75 17.43 -6.04
C PRO A 120 8.87 17.37 -4.79
N GLU A 121 7.55 17.26 -4.95
CA GLU A 121 6.60 17.19 -3.84
C GLU A 121 6.40 15.77 -3.29
N PHE A 122 6.31 14.77 -4.17
CA PHE A 122 5.91 13.39 -3.83
C PHE A 122 7.00 12.35 -4.01
N GLY A 123 8.18 12.71 -4.54
CA GLY A 123 9.25 11.75 -4.86
C GLY A 123 9.62 10.87 -3.68
N GLY A 124 9.74 11.45 -2.48
CA GLY A 124 9.99 10.68 -1.26
C GLY A 124 8.88 9.68 -0.91
N GLN A 125 7.61 10.06 -1.09
CA GLN A 125 6.46 9.18 -0.84
C GLN A 125 6.39 8.04 -1.86
N VAL A 126 6.66 8.33 -3.13
CA VAL A 126 6.69 7.32 -4.21
C VAL A 126 7.80 6.31 -3.97
N VAL A 127 9.00 6.78 -3.60
CA VAL A 127 10.12 5.91 -3.25
C VAL A 127 9.77 5.06 -2.02
N THR A 128 9.20 5.66 -0.98
CA THR A 128 8.75 4.94 0.22
C THR A 128 7.70 3.89 -0.11
N PHE A 129 6.73 4.22 -0.98
CA PHE A 129 5.72 3.29 -1.45
C PHE A 129 6.34 2.14 -2.25
N GLY A 130 7.27 2.43 -3.17
CA GLY A 130 7.98 1.41 -3.94
C GLY A 130 8.83 0.46 -3.07
N VAL A 131 9.55 1.02 -2.08
CA VAL A 131 10.31 0.22 -1.11
C VAL A 131 9.37 -0.62 -0.24
N GLY A 132 8.26 -0.04 0.24
CA GLY A 132 7.25 -0.75 1.01
C GLY A 132 6.61 -1.91 0.23
N LEU A 133 6.33 -1.73 -1.05
CA LEU A 133 5.84 -2.79 -1.93
C LEU A 133 6.85 -3.93 -2.05
N LEU A 134 8.10 -3.61 -2.37
CA LEU A 134 9.15 -4.61 -2.54
C LEU A 134 9.36 -5.40 -1.25
N LEU A 135 9.44 -4.68 -0.12
CA LEU A 135 9.66 -5.27 1.19
C LEU A 135 8.45 -6.12 1.62
N GLY A 136 7.23 -5.65 1.39
CA GLY A 136 6.01 -6.39 1.68
C GLY A 136 5.89 -7.69 0.89
N LEU A 137 6.15 -7.65 -0.41
CA LEU A 137 6.15 -8.85 -1.27
C LEU A 137 7.25 -9.83 -0.87
N THR A 138 8.45 -9.34 -0.56
CA THR A 138 9.58 -10.17 -0.14
C THR A 138 9.30 -10.87 1.19
N ILE A 139 8.84 -10.14 2.21
CA ILE A 139 8.49 -10.73 3.50
C ILE A 139 7.33 -11.71 3.36
N GLY A 140 6.28 -11.35 2.60
CA GLY A 140 5.16 -12.25 2.34
C GLY A 140 5.60 -13.57 1.72
N LEU A 141 6.49 -13.52 0.72
CA LEU A 141 7.05 -14.71 0.06
C LEU A 141 7.91 -15.55 0.99
N VAL A 142 8.74 -14.93 1.83
CA VAL A 142 9.61 -15.60 2.81
C VAL A 142 8.80 -16.30 3.90
N LEU A 143 7.67 -15.72 4.32
CA LEU A 143 6.80 -16.31 5.33
C LEU A 143 6.04 -17.52 4.79
N ASN A 144 5.25 -17.33 3.74
CA ASN A 144 4.44 -18.38 3.12
C ASN A 144 3.84 -17.89 1.79
N LEU A 145 3.74 -18.76 0.78
CA LEU A 145 3.07 -18.44 -0.48
C LEU A 145 1.61 -17.98 -0.29
N SER A 146 0.88 -18.52 0.70
CA SER A 146 -0.47 -18.07 1.02
C SER A 146 -0.50 -16.61 1.50
N ILE A 147 0.46 -16.23 2.36
CA ILE A 147 0.60 -14.87 2.87
C ILE A 147 0.99 -13.93 1.74
N PHE A 148 1.89 -14.36 0.84
CA PHE A 148 2.24 -13.60 -0.36
C PHE A 148 1.01 -13.22 -1.19
N TRP A 149 0.11 -14.17 -1.48
CA TRP A 149 -1.12 -13.86 -2.22
C TRP A 149 -2.05 -12.92 -1.45
N LEU A 150 -2.18 -13.07 -0.14
CA LEU A 150 -2.94 -12.14 0.69
C LEU A 150 -2.33 -10.73 0.67
N VAL A 151 -1.01 -10.60 0.64
CA VAL A 151 -0.30 -9.32 0.50
C VAL A 151 -0.61 -8.69 -0.87
N VAL A 152 -0.55 -9.46 -1.94
CA VAL A 152 -0.93 -9.00 -3.30
C VAL A 152 -2.38 -8.51 -3.33
N ILE A 153 -3.30 -9.26 -2.72
CA ILE A 153 -4.71 -8.85 -2.60
C ILE A 153 -4.83 -7.55 -1.80
N SER A 154 -4.13 -7.45 -0.66
CA SER A 154 -4.14 -6.24 0.19
C SER A 154 -3.63 -5.01 -0.55
N ILE A 155 -2.52 -5.14 -1.27
CA ILE A 155 -1.95 -4.08 -2.12
C ILE A 155 -2.94 -3.70 -3.22
N SER A 156 -3.54 -4.68 -3.89
CA SER A 156 -4.50 -4.43 -4.97
C SER A 156 -5.72 -3.67 -4.46
N LEU A 157 -6.26 -4.04 -3.30
CA LEU A 157 -7.35 -3.34 -2.64
C LEU A 157 -6.94 -1.93 -2.21
N THR A 158 -5.72 -1.76 -1.72
CA THR A 158 -5.15 -0.45 -1.32
C THR A 158 -5.05 0.49 -2.51
N LEU A 159 -4.51 0.02 -3.64
CA LEU A 159 -4.43 0.78 -4.89
C LEU A 159 -5.82 1.15 -5.41
N TRP A 160 -6.75 0.19 -5.40
CA TRP A 160 -8.12 0.41 -5.84
C TRP A 160 -8.88 1.40 -4.94
N ALA A 161 -8.70 1.32 -3.62
CA ALA A 161 -9.28 2.25 -2.67
C ALA A 161 -8.71 3.67 -2.84
N GLY A 162 -7.40 3.80 -3.09
CA GLY A 162 -6.75 5.08 -3.33
C GLY A 162 -7.28 5.84 -4.55
N GLN A 163 -7.76 5.13 -5.58
CA GLN A 163 -8.40 5.75 -6.75
C GLN A 163 -9.81 6.28 -6.46
N LYS A 164 -10.51 5.76 -5.44
CA LYS A 164 -11.91 6.07 -5.12
C LYS A 164 -12.09 6.85 -3.81
N ALA A 165 -11.01 7.45 -3.30
CA ALA A 165 -10.95 8.05 -1.98
C ALA A 165 -12.01 9.15 -1.74
N ASP A 166 -12.50 9.83 -2.79
CA ASP A 166 -13.52 10.88 -2.66
C ASP A 166 -14.85 10.39 -2.06
N ARG A 167 -15.10 9.07 -2.03
CA ARG A 167 -16.27 8.46 -1.36
C ARG A 167 -15.95 7.79 -0.01
N LEU A 168 -14.68 7.72 0.38
CA LEU A 168 -14.22 7.01 1.57
C LEU A 168 -13.91 7.94 2.76
N SER A 169 -13.90 9.25 2.54
CA SER A 169 -13.64 10.31 3.53
C SER A 169 -14.72 10.51 4.61
N ALA A 170 -15.65 9.56 4.78
CA ALA A 170 -16.49 9.54 5.96
C ALA A 170 -15.61 9.15 7.17
N HIS A 171 -15.67 9.93 8.23
CA HIS A 171 -14.83 9.94 9.45
C HIS A 171 -14.69 8.62 10.24
N GLY A 172 -15.15 7.49 9.71
CA GLY A 172 -15.07 6.16 10.32
C GLY A 172 -14.29 5.12 9.52
N GLY A 173 -13.64 5.50 8.41
CA GLY A 173 -12.92 4.56 7.55
C GLY A 173 -13.88 3.54 6.96
N GLY A 174 -14.49 3.85 5.81
CA GLY A 174 -15.54 3.03 5.20
C GLY A 174 -15.18 1.52 5.14
N ARG A 175 -16.19 0.64 4.98
CA ARG A 175 -16.08 -0.84 5.07
C ARG A 175 -14.81 -1.48 4.47
N LEU A 176 -14.22 -0.90 3.43
CA LEU A 176 -12.94 -1.35 2.86
C LEU A 176 -11.76 -1.20 3.82
N SER A 177 -11.70 -0.13 4.60
CA SER A 177 -10.66 0.10 5.60
C SER A 177 -10.65 -1.00 6.64
N SER A 178 -11.81 -1.45 7.14
CA SER A 178 -11.86 -2.55 8.12
C SER A 178 -11.47 -3.89 7.51
N ILE A 179 -11.77 -4.12 6.22
CA ILE A 179 -11.31 -5.33 5.52
C ILE A 179 -9.79 -5.36 5.45
N VAL A 180 -9.16 -4.25 5.01
CA VAL A 180 -7.71 -4.18 4.83
C VAL A 180 -6.95 -4.10 6.16
N GLN A 181 -7.49 -3.40 7.16
CA GLN A 181 -6.81 -3.21 8.44
C GLN A 181 -7.09 -4.29 9.49
N LEU A 182 -8.12 -5.12 9.31
CA LEU A 182 -8.52 -6.11 10.31
C LEU A 182 -8.66 -7.51 9.71
N LEU A 183 -9.55 -7.69 8.74
CA LEU A 183 -9.90 -9.02 8.21
C LEU A 183 -8.70 -9.67 7.51
N LEU A 184 -8.05 -8.95 6.59
CA LEU A 184 -6.89 -9.47 5.85
C LEU A 184 -5.70 -9.80 6.77
N PRO A 185 -5.26 -8.89 7.66
CA PRO A 185 -4.28 -9.18 8.70
C PRO A 185 -4.57 -10.44 9.49
N TRP A 186 -5.80 -10.58 9.96
CA TRP A 186 -6.23 -11.76 10.73
C TRP A 186 -6.08 -13.05 9.90
N LEU A 187 -6.51 -13.04 8.63
CA LEU A 187 -6.35 -14.18 7.72
C LEU A 187 -4.86 -14.50 7.44
N MET A 188 -4.00 -13.49 7.33
CA MET A 188 -2.55 -13.70 7.21
C MET A 188 -1.98 -14.40 8.44
N GLY A 189 -2.46 -14.04 9.64
CA GLY A 189 -2.17 -14.76 10.87
C GLY A 189 -2.62 -16.21 10.83
N ALA A 190 -3.89 -16.44 10.50
CA ALA A 190 -4.47 -17.78 10.49
C ALA A 190 -3.80 -18.71 9.47
N THR A 191 -3.28 -18.16 8.37
CA THR A 191 -2.56 -18.92 7.32
C THR A 191 -1.09 -19.16 7.61
N LEU A 192 -0.56 -18.63 8.72
CA LEU A 192 0.86 -18.74 9.03
C LEU A 192 1.29 -20.19 9.29
N TRP A 193 0.43 -20.99 9.95
CA TRP A 193 0.74 -22.36 10.36
C TRP A 193 -0.16 -23.43 9.76
N SER A 194 -1.29 -23.04 9.17
CA SER A 194 -2.29 -23.96 8.66
C SER A 194 -2.84 -23.44 7.33
N PRO A 195 -3.17 -24.32 6.36
CA PRO A 195 -3.93 -23.89 5.18
C PRO A 195 -5.28 -23.28 5.59
N LEU A 196 -5.80 -22.39 4.74
CA LEU A 196 -7.14 -21.81 4.92
C LEU A 196 -8.19 -22.91 5.02
N SER A 197 -8.71 -23.12 6.22
CA SER A 197 -9.87 -23.96 6.49
C SER A 197 -11.10 -23.09 6.76
N LEU A 198 -12.30 -23.67 6.67
CA LEU A 198 -13.55 -22.94 6.88
C LEU A 198 -13.68 -22.36 8.28
N PHE A 199 -13.18 -23.07 9.30
CA PHE A 199 -13.29 -22.67 10.70
C PHE A 199 -12.63 -21.31 11.02
N PRO A 200 -11.33 -21.07 10.72
CA PRO A 200 -10.73 -19.76 10.94
C PRO A 200 -11.39 -18.69 10.09
N LEU A 201 -11.86 -18.99 8.87
CA LEU A 201 -12.56 -18.02 8.03
C LEU A 201 -13.86 -17.53 8.71
N VAL A 202 -14.66 -18.45 9.28
CA VAL A 202 -15.87 -18.09 10.05
C VAL A 202 -15.51 -17.26 11.27
N LEU A 203 -14.46 -17.60 12.02
CA LEU A 203 -14.00 -16.80 13.16
C LEU A 203 -13.57 -15.40 12.73
N ALA A 204 -12.85 -15.27 11.61
CA ALA A 204 -12.45 -13.99 11.03
C ALA A 204 -13.67 -13.11 10.74
N LEU A 205 -14.70 -13.70 10.12
CA LEU A 205 -15.93 -13.00 9.77
C LEU A 205 -16.70 -12.58 11.01
N CYS A 206 -16.85 -13.47 12.01
CA CYS A 206 -17.48 -13.13 13.28
C CYS A 206 -16.76 -11.96 13.96
N PHE A 207 -15.42 -12.02 14.05
CA PHE A 207 -14.61 -10.96 14.63
C PHE A 207 -14.76 -9.63 13.87
N TRP A 208 -14.77 -9.69 12.54
CA TRP A 208 -14.96 -8.52 11.69
C TRP A 208 -16.36 -7.92 11.80
N ILE A 209 -17.42 -8.75 11.88
CA ILE A 209 -18.80 -8.29 12.09
C ILE A 209 -18.94 -7.64 13.47
N SER A 210 -18.37 -8.24 14.52
CA SER A 210 -18.34 -7.65 15.86
C SER A 210 -17.62 -6.30 15.88
N TYR A 211 -16.48 -6.20 15.18
CA TYR A 211 -15.75 -4.94 15.04
C TYR A 211 -16.57 -3.88 14.32
N LEU A 212 -17.26 -4.23 13.22
CA LEU A 212 -18.17 -3.32 12.52
C LEU A 212 -19.38 -2.91 13.38
N GLY A 213 -19.88 -3.82 14.20
CA GLY A 213 -21.00 -3.56 15.12
C GLY A 213 -20.64 -2.58 16.23
N GLY A 214 -19.40 -2.63 16.73
CA GLY A 214 -18.89 -1.69 17.75
C GLY A 214 -18.51 -0.29 17.22
N LEU A 215 -18.49 -0.10 15.90
CA LEU A 215 -18.22 1.20 15.25
C LEU A 215 -19.49 2.02 14.98
N ARG A 216 -20.68 1.50 15.33
CA ARG A 216 -21.96 2.22 15.28
C ARG A 216 -22.27 2.85 16.63
#